data_AF-A0AAV8BMA4-F1
#
_entry.id   AF-A0AAV8BMA4-F1
#
_cell.length_a   1.000
_cell.length_b   1.000
_cell.length_c   1.000
_cell.angle_alpha   90.00
_cell.angle_beta   90.00
_cell.angle_gamma   90.00
#
_symmetry.space_group_name_H-M   'P 1'
#
loop_
_entity.id
_entity.type
_entity.pdbx_description
1 polymer ?
#
loop_
_entity_poly.entity_id
_entity_poly.type
_entity_poly.pdbx_seq_one_letter_code
_entity_poly.pdbx_strand_id
1 'polypeptide(L)'
;MALYELAVFDPSDPVLDPMWRQGVACFGFGAFHVTGLYGPGIWVSDPYGLTGKVQAVNPAWGVDGFDPFIPGGIASHHIAAAFVVAGTMWYGSATTPIELFGPTRYQWDQGYFQQEIYRRVSAGLAENLSLSEAWSQIPEKLAFYDYIGNNPAKGGLFRAGSMDNGDGIAVGWLGHPLFRDKEGRELFVRRMPTFFETFPVVLVDDDGIVRADVPFRRAESKYSVEQVGVTVEFYGGELNGVSYSDPATVKKYARRAQLGEIFELDRATLKSDGVFRSSPRGWFTFGHATFALLFFFGHIWHGARTLFRDVFAGIDPDLDVQVEFGTFQKVGDPTTKRQAV
;
A
#
# COMPACT_ATOMS: atom_id res chain seq x y z
N MET A 1 -12.99 23.35 10.67
CA MET A 1 -12.39 24.51 9.97
C MET A 1 -13.45 25.20 9.13
N ALA A 2 -13.81 24.71 7.94
CA ALA A 2 -14.76 25.41 7.06
C ALA A 2 -16.11 25.80 7.70
N LEU A 3 -16.76 24.92 8.47
CA LEU A 3 -18.03 25.25 9.16
C LEU A 3 -17.88 26.26 10.30
N TYR A 4 -16.72 26.28 10.97
CA TYR A 4 -16.44 27.29 12.00
C TYR A 4 -16.15 28.64 11.33
N GLU A 5 -15.33 28.65 10.27
CA GLU A 5 -15.02 29.87 9.52
C GLU A 5 -16.26 30.48 8.85
N LEU A 6 -17.21 29.65 8.37
CA LEU A 6 -18.48 30.14 7.83
C LEU A 6 -19.41 30.71 8.92
N ALA A 7 -19.39 30.13 10.12
CA ALA A 7 -20.27 30.52 11.23
C ALA A 7 -19.80 31.79 11.96
N VAL A 8 -18.51 32.14 11.86
CA VAL A 8 -17.92 33.37 12.43
C VAL A 8 -17.52 34.37 11.32
N PHE A 9 -17.99 34.16 10.09
CA PHE A 9 -17.68 35.02 8.95
C PHE A 9 -18.28 36.42 9.18
N ASP A 10 -17.41 37.41 9.38
CA ASP A 10 -17.77 38.82 9.45
C ASP A 10 -17.48 39.48 8.08
N PRO A 11 -18.52 39.80 7.28
CA PRO A 11 -18.34 40.44 5.97
C PRO A 11 -17.81 41.88 6.05
N SER A 12 -17.65 42.45 7.26
CA SER A 12 -17.13 43.79 7.49
C SER A 12 -15.64 43.84 7.88
N ASP A 13 -14.98 42.68 8.08
CA ASP A 13 -13.55 42.59 8.37
C ASP A 13 -12.72 42.36 7.08
N PRO A 14 -12.06 43.39 6.52
CA PRO A 14 -11.27 43.28 5.29
C PRO A 14 -9.93 42.53 5.47
N VAL A 15 -9.56 42.16 6.70
CA VAL A 15 -8.26 41.53 7.02
C VAL A 15 -8.37 40.00 7.10
N LEU A 16 -9.56 39.46 7.36
CA LEU A 16 -9.83 38.05 7.70
C LEU A 16 -10.79 37.36 6.71
N ASP A 17 -10.46 37.36 5.41
CA ASP A 17 -11.01 36.36 4.47
C ASP A 17 -10.00 35.21 4.26
N PRO A 18 -10.02 34.17 5.11
CA PRO A 18 -9.13 33.01 4.98
C PRO A 18 -9.43 32.20 3.71
N MET A 19 -10.67 32.23 3.19
CA MET A 19 -11.05 31.49 2.00
C MET A 19 -10.38 32.05 0.75
N TRP A 20 -10.31 33.37 0.60
CA TRP A 20 -9.63 34.00 -0.53
C TRP A 20 -8.12 33.72 -0.55
N ARG A 21 -7.44 33.84 0.60
CA ARG A 21 -5.98 33.60 0.69
C ARG A 21 -5.61 32.14 0.45
N GLN A 22 -6.38 31.20 1.00
CA GLN A 22 -6.18 29.77 0.76
C GLN A 22 -6.49 29.41 -0.70
N GLY A 23 -7.54 30.00 -1.28
CA GLY A 23 -7.88 29.83 -2.69
C GLY A 23 -6.77 30.31 -3.64
N VAL A 24 -6.18 31.49 -3.39
CA VAL A 24 -5.07 32.02 -4.19
C VAL A 24 -3.80 31.16 -4.06
N ALA A 25 -3.49 30.68 -2.85
CA ALA A 25 -2.34 29.79 -2.66
C ALA A 25 -2.55 28.42 -3.33
N CYS A 26 -3.75 27.85 -3.22
CA CYS A 26 -4.12 26.59 -3.88
C CYS A 26 -4.09 26.72 -5.40
N PHE A 27 -4.68 27.80 -5.94
CA PHE A 27 -4.63 28.12 -7.36
C PHE A 27 -3.19 28.31 -7.85
N GLY A 28 -2.40 29.10 -7.12
CA GLY A 28 -1.01 29.35 -7.47
C GLY A 28 -0.15 28.09 -7.46
N PHE A 29 -0.36 27.20 -6.48
CA PHE A 29 0.30 25.90 -6.45
C PHE A 29 -0.03 25.05 -7.70
N GLY A 30 -1.32 24.92 -8.05
CA GLY A 30 -1.73 24.18 -9.23
C GLY A 30 -1.26 24.81 -10.55
N ALA A 31 -1.53 26.10 -10.75
CA ALA A 31 -1.31 26.81 -12.00
C ALA A 31 0.17 27.07 -12.32
N PHE A 32 1.03 27.19 -11.31
CA PHE A 32 2.44 27.55 -11.50
C PHE A 32 3.41 26.45 -11.08
N HIS A 33 3.25 25.87 -9.88
CA HIS A 33 4.18 24.88 -9.36
C HIS A 33 4.01 23.52 -10.04
N VAL A 34 2.78 22.99 -10.06
CA VAL A 34 2.47 21.65 -10.59
C VAL A 34 2.58 21.60 -12.12
N THR A 35 2.12 22.63 -12.82
CA THR A 35 2.23 22.71 -14.29
C THR A 35 3.67 22.89 -14.78
N GLY A 36 4.60 23.25 -13.90
CA GLY A 36 5.96 23.63 -14.28
C GLY A 36 6.06 25.01 -14.95
N LEU A 37 4.98 25.79 -15.01
CA LEU A 37 4.98 27.13 -15.61
C LEU A 37 5.88 28.12 -14.84
N TYR A 38 5.90 28.02 -13.51
CA TYR A 38 6.80 28.80 -12.65
C TYR A 38 7.19 27.98 -11.40
N GLY A 39 7.49 26.70 -11.60
CA GLY A 39 7.95 25.78 -10.57
C GLY A 39 8.51 24.48 -11.17
N PRO A 40 8.93 23.53 -10.33
CA PRO A 40 9.63 22.33 -10.79
C PRO A 40 8.69 21.25 -11.38
N GLY A 41 7.38 21.35 -11.22
CA GLY A 41 6.45 20.25 -11.47
C GLY A 41 6.33 19.31 -10.26
N ILE A 42 5.88 18.08 -10.49
CA ILE A 42 5.70 17.05 -9.45
C ILE A 42 6.32 15.72 -9.86
N TRP A 43 6.44 14.78 -8.93
CA TRP A 43 6.91 13.43 -9.24
C TRP A 43 5.90 12.68 -10.10
N VAL A 44 6.38 12.07 -11.19
CA VAL A 44 5.63 11.19 -12.08
C VAL A 44 6.49 9.95 -12.37
N SER A 45 5.86 8.80 -12.57
CA SER A 45 6.56 7.56 -12.93
C SER A 45 5.77 6.74 -13.93
N ASP A 46 6.41 5.71 -14.49
CA ASP A 46 5.76 4.67 -15.27
C ASP A 46 4.94 3.72 -14.38
N PRO A 47 4.04 2.89 -14.97
CA PRO A 47 3.17 1.99 -14.20
C PRO A 47 3.87 0.99 -13.29
N TYR A 48 5.17 0.75 -13.47
CA TYR A 48 5.97 -0.19 -12.70
C TYR A 48 7.06 0.48 -11.84
N GLY A 49 7.08 1.82 -11.76
CA GLY A 49 7.99 2.55 -10.86
C GLY A 49 9.47 2.44 -11.24
N LEU A 50 9.79 2.33 -12.52
CA LEU A 50 11.16 2.10 -12.98
C LEU A 50 11.89 3.40 -13.33
N THR A 51 11.16 4.42 -13.80
CA THR A 51 11.70 5.63 -14.45
C THR A 51 11.14 6.92 -13.86
N GLY A 52 10.85 6.93 -12.55
CA GLY A 52 10.29 8.10 -11.88
C GLY A 52 11.21 9.31 -11.91
N LYS A 53 10.60 10.49 -12.09
CA LYS A 53 11.29 11.79 -12.08
C LYS A 53 10.31 12.92 -11.77
N VAL A 54 10.85 14.07 -11.40
CA VAL A 54 10.08 15.32 -11.33
C VAL A 54 9.82 15.83 -12.76
N GLN A 55 8.57 16.16 -13.08
CA GLN A 55 8.17 16.67 -14.39
C GLN A 55 6.99 17.65 -14.29
N ALA A 56 6.92 18.59 -15.23
CA ALA A 56 5.73 19.40 -15.50
C ALA A 56 4.52 18.52 -15.86
N VAL A 57 3.34 18.85 -15.34
CA VAL A 57 2.08 18.12 -15.57
C VAL A 57 1.03 19.00 -16.24
N ASN A 58 0.54 18.57 -17.39
CA ASN A 58 -0.58 19.23 -18.05
C ASN A 58 -1.91 18.85 -17.35
N PRO A 59 -2.81 19.81 -17.08
CA PRO A 59 -4.09 19.51 -16.43
C PRO A 59 -5.02 18.73 -17.36
N ALA A 60 -5.74 17.77 -16.78
CA ALA A 60 -6.81 17.02 -17.45
C ALA A 60 -8.17 17.60 -17.03
N TRP A 61 -9.06 17.84 -17.99
CA TRP A 61 -10.37 18.46 -17.75
C TRP A 61 -11.54 17.51 -18.04
N GLY A 62 -11.26 16.30 -18.52
CA GLY A 62 -12.27 15.28 -18.80
C GLY A 62 -12.56 14.41 -17.58
N VAL A 63 -13.30 13.32 -17.81
CA VAL A 63 -13.62 12.32 -16.77
C VAL A 63 -12.35 11.65 -16.23
N ASP A 64 -11.30 11.58 -17.05
CA ASP A 64 -9.96 11.12 -16.70
C ASP A 64 -9.31 11.94 -15.56
N GLY A 65 -9.71 13.21 -15.37
CA GLY A 65 -9.30 14.03 -14.23
C GLY A 65 -9.80 13.54 -12.87
N PHE A 66 -10.71 12.54 -12.83
CA PHE A 66 -11.15 11.88 -11.59
C PHE A 66 -10.49 10.51 -11.38
N ASP A 67 -9.65 10.05 -12.31
CA ASP A 67 -8.87 8.83 -12.14
C ASP A 67 -7.74 9.08 -11.10
N PRO A 68 -7.69 8.33 -9.98
CA PRO A 68 -6.68 8.53 -8.95
C PRO A 68 -5.25 8.26 -9.42
N PHE A 69 -5.05 7.66 -10.60
CA PHE A 69 -3.75 7.38 -11.20
C PHE A 69 -3.35 8.37 -12.31
N ILE A 70 -4.20 9.35 -12.65
CA ILE A 70 -3.88 10.41 -13.61
C ILE A 70 -3.50 11.70 -12.86
N PRO A 71 -2.22 12.16 -12.95
CA PRO A 71 -1.76 13.34 -12.20
C PRO A 71 -2.52 14.63 -12.54
N GLY A 72 -3.09 14.74 -13.74
CA GLY A 72 -3.84 15.91 -14.21
C GLY A 72 -5.08 16.27 -13.38
N GLY A 73 -5.61 15.34 -12.57
CA GLY A 73 -6.76 15.53 -11.69
C GLY A 73 -6.46 16.17 -10.33
N ILE A 74 -5.19 16.15 -9.90
CA ILE A 74 -4.75 16.57 -8.55
C ILE A 74 -5.08 18.04 -8.26
N ALA A 75 -5.15 18.89 -9.29
CA ALA A 75 -5.45 20.31 -9.15
C ALA A 75 -6.87 20.63 -8.62
N SER A 76 -7.80 19.66 -8.62
CA SER A 76 -9.23 19.92 -8.45
C SER A 76 -9.86 19.52 -7.11
N HIS A 77 -9.15 18.81 -6.23
CA HIS A 77 -9.83 17.99 -5.20
C HIS A 77 -9.33 18.21 -3.76
N HIS A 78 -10.05 18.98 -2.93
CA HIS A 78 -9.86 18.99 -1.47
C HIS A 78 -11.21 19.18 -0.75
N ILE A 79 -11.61 18.21 0.10
CA ILE A 79 -12.30 18.33 1.42
C ILE A 79 -12.73 16.91 1.88
N ALA A 80 -11.91 16.28 2.73
CA ALA A 80 -12.13 15.13 3.65
C ALA A 80 -10.77 14.47 4.03
N ALA A 81 -9.77 15.30 4.32
CA ALA A 81 -8.37 14.99 4.02
C ALA A 81 -7.78 13.75 4.72
N ALA A 82 -8.05 13.50 6.00
CA ALA A 82 -7.29 12.48 6.75
C ALA A 82 -7.62 11.03 6.36
N PHE A 83 -8.91 10.68 6.23
CA PHE A 83 -9.31 9.35 5.74
C PHE A 83 -8.98 9.17 4.27
N VAL A 84 -9.10 10.23 3.47
CA VAL A 84 -8.76 10.22 2.05
C VAL A 84 -7.26 9.96 1.86
N VAL A 85 -6.37 10.67 2.58
CA VAL A 85 -4.92 10.45 2.45
C VAL A 85 -4.47 9.10 2.99
N ALA A 86 -5.11 8.57 4.04
CA ALA A 86 -4.84 7.21 4.50
C ALA A 86 -5.25 6.18 3.43
N GLY A 87 -6.42 6.36 2.81
CA GLY A 87 -6.89 5.53 1.71
C GLY A 87 -5.99 5.58 0.48
N THR A 88 -5.69 6.77 -0.04
CA THR A 88 -4.84 6.93 -1.23
C THR A 88 -3.42 6.44 -0.98
N MET A 89 -2.87 6.60 0.22
CA MET A 89 -1.60 5.98 0.60
C MET A 89 -1.68 4.46 0.62
N TRP A 90 -2.76 3.85 1.09
CA TRP A 90 -2.85 2.40 1.16
C TRP A 90 -3.11 1.73 -0.19
N TYR A 91 -4.04 2.28 -0.98
CA TYR A 91 -4.43 1.75 -2.29
C TYR A 91 -3.47 2.15 -3.42
N GLY A 92 -2.74 3.25 -3.23
CA GLY A 92 -1.91 3.86 -4.28
C GLY A 92 -2.70 4.89 -5.09
N SER A 93 -2.00 5.93 -5.51
CA SER A 93 -2.50 7.02 -6.36
C SER A 93 -1.31 7.69 -7.06
N ALA A 94 -1.58 8.60 -7.99
CA ALA A 94 -0.57 9.46 -8.61
C ALA A 94 0.25 10.27 -7.59
N THR A 95 -0.32 10.58 -6.43
CA THR A 95 0.35 11.32 -5.34
C THR A 95 1.13 10.44 -4.36
N THR A 96 1.02 9.11 -4.47
CA THR A 96 1.69 8.16 -3.57
C THR A 96 2.52 7.13 -4.37
N PRO A 97 3.49 7.60 -5.18
CA PRO A 97 4.25 6.75 -6.08
C PRO A 97 5.07 5.70 -5.32
N ILE A 98 5.18 4.51 -5.91
CA ILE A 98 5.85 3.36 -5.28
C ILE A 98 7.36 3.54 -5.10
N GLU A 99 7.99 4.40 -5.89
CA GLU A 99 9.41 4.73 -5.75
C GLU A 99 9.72 5.57 -4.51
N LEU A 100 8.72 6.29 -3.98
CA LEU A 100 8.90 7.13 -2.81
C LEU A 100 8.37 6.47 -1.52
N PHE A 101 7.34 5.64 -1.64
CA PHE A 101 6.66 5.05 -0.47
C PHE A 101 6.73 3.51 -0.41
N GLY A 102 7.32 2.87 -1.42
CA GLY A 102 7.28 1.42 -1.61
C GLY A 102 6.00 0.94 -2.31
N PRO A 103 5.96 -0.33 -2.74
CA PRO A 103 4.79 -0.92 -3.41
C PRO A 103 3.60 -1.04 -2.45
N THR A 104 2.43 -1.38 -3.00
CA THR A 104 1.21 -1.66 -2.23
C THR A 104 1.07 -3.17 -1.99
N ARG A 105 0.30 -3.56 -0.97
CA ARG A 105 0.00 -4.99 -0.73
C ARG A 105 -0.76 -5.63 -1.90
N TYR A 106 -1.55 -4.85 -2.62
CA TYR A 106 -2.40 -5.34 -3.71
C TYR A 106 -1.57 -5.78 -4.91
N GLN A 107 -0.42 -5.13 -5.13
CA GLN A 107 0.53 -5.54 -6.17
C GLN A 107 1.13 -6.92 -5.89
N TRP A 108 1.37 -7.27 -4.63
CA TRP A 108 1.75 -8.63 -4.24
C TRP A 108 0.61 -9.62 -4.41
N ASP A 109 -0.57 -9.31 -3.85
CA ASP A 109 -1.71 -10.24 -3.84
C ASP A 109 -2.20 -10.63 -5.23
N GLN A 110 -2.07 -9.73 -6.20
CA GLN A 110 -2.49 -9.93 -7.58
C GLN A 110 -1.34 -10.40 -8.48
N GLY A 111 -0.12 -10.53 -7.96
CA GLY A 111 1.06 -10.86 -8.76
C GLY A 111 1.38 -9.82 -9.84
N TYR A 112 1.19 -8.53 -9.55
CA TYR A 112 1.30 -7.44 -10.52
C TYR A 112 2.68 -7.37 -11.18
N PHE A 113 3.74 -7.36 -10.38
CA PHE A 113 5.12 -7.33 -10.89
C PHE A 113 5.53 -8.66 -11.52
N GLN A 114 5.13 -9.78 -10.89
CA GLN A 114 5.32 -11.12 -11.43
C GLN A 114 4.79 -11.21 -12.87
N GLN A 115 3.54 -10.79 -13.11
CA GLN A 115 2.92 -10.83 -14.44
C GLN A 115 3.70 -10.00 -15.48
N GLU A 116 4.17 -8.81 -15.13
CA GLU A 116 4.99 -7.99 -16.03
C GLU A 116 6.35 -8.62 -16.33
N ILE A 117 7.00 -9.22 -15.33
CA ILE A 117 8.25 -9.96 -15.51
C ILE A 117 8.02 -11.12 -16.49
N TYR A 118 7.02 -11.97 -16.27
CA TYR A 118 6.70 -13.06 -17.19
C TYR A 118 6.36 -12.54 -18.60
N ARG A 119 5.60 -11.45 -18.72
CA ARG A 119 5.28 -10.84 -20.01
C ARG A 119 6.55 -10.43 -20.77
N ARG A 120 7.52 -9.82 -20.09
CA ARG A 120 8.82 -9.41 -20.69
C ARG A 120 9.67 -10.62 -21.08
N VAL A 121 9.77 -11.61 -20.20
CA VAL A 121 10.51 -12.85 -20.49
C VAL A 121 9.89 -13.58 -21.68
N SER A 122 8.57 -13.77 -21.71
CA SER A 122 7.86 -14.41 -22.82
C SER A 122 8.05 -13.66 -24.15
N ALA A 123 8.06 -12.32 -24.12
CA ALA A 123 8.35 -11.52 -25.32
C ALA A 123 9.79 -11.75 -25.81
N GLY A 124 10.78 -11.77 -24.91
CA GLY A 124 12.16 -12.08 -25.26
C GLY A 124 12.33 -13.49 -25.84
N LEU A 125 11.67 -14.48 -25.27
CA LEU A 125 11.67 -15.85 -25.80
C LEU A 125 11.03 -15.92 -27.20
N ALA A 126 9.95 -15.16 -27.46
CA ALA A 126 9.33 -15.07 -28.78
C ALA A 126 10.24 -14.42 -29.82
N GLU A 127 11.19 -13.58 -29.38
CA GLU A 127 12.26 -13.00 -30.21
C GLU A 127 13.49 -13.93 -30.36
N ASN A 128 13.37 -15.19 -29.93
CA ASN A 128 14.42 -16.23 -29.96
C ASN A 128 15.62 -15.97 -29.03
N LEU A 129 15.43 -15.19 -27.96
CA LEU A 129 16.40 -15.15 -26.88
C LEU A 129 16.40 -16.50 -26.13
N SER A 130 17.56 -16.91 -25.62
CA SER A 130 17.65 -17.99 -24.65
C SER A 130 17.00 -17.58 -23.32
N LEU A 131 16.65 -18.55 -22.47
CA LEU A 131 16.15 -18.28 -21.11
C LEU A 131 17.10 -17.39 -20.32
N SER A 132 18.41 -17.68 -20.38
CA SER A 132 19.43 -16.88 -19.72
C SER A 132 19.42 -15.43 -20.20
N GLU A 133 19.32 -15.19 -21.51
CA GLU A 133 19.31 -13.83 -22.07
C GLU A 133 18.03 -13.09 -21.71
N ALA A 134 16.87 -13.75 -21.84
CA ALA A 134 15.57 -13.15 -21.53
C ALA A 134 15.48 -12.73 -20.05
N TRP A 135 15.89 -13.59 -19.12
CA TRP A 135 15.93 -13.26 -17.69
C TRP A 135 16.99 -12.22 -17.34
N SER A 136 18.13 -12.19 -18.05
CA SER A 136 19.17 -11.16 -17.84
C SER A 136 18.73 -9.76 -18.29
N GLN A 137 17.70 -9.64 -19.12
CA GLN A 137 17.13 -8.35 -19.52
C GLN A 137 16.13 -7.78 -18.50
N ILE A 138 15.75 -8.55 -17.47
CA ILE A 138 14.85 -8.07 -16.42
C ILE A 138 15.60 -7.09 -15.51
N PRO A 139 15.10 -5.86 -15.32
CA PRO A 139 15.73 -4.91 -14.41
C PRO A 139 15.66 -5.42 -12.97
N GLU A 140 16.78 -5.37 -12.23
CA GLU A 140 16.82 -5.78 -10.82
C GLU A 140 15.81 -5.01 -9.97
N LYS A 141 15.55 -3.73 -10.27
CA LYS A 141 14.54 -2.92 -9.60
C LYS A 141 13.13 -3.51 -9.76
N LEU A 142 12.81 -4.05 -10.94
CA LEU A 142 11.52 -4.71 -11.18
C LEU A 142 11.42 -6.03 -10.41
N ALA A 143 12.49 -6.84 -10.44
CA ALA A 143 12.57 -8.08 -9.67
C ALA A 143 12.44 -7.79 -8.16
N PHE A 144 13.03 -6.70 -7.68
CA PHE A 144 12.98 -6.33 -6.26
C PHE A 144 11.57 -5.92 -5.82
N TYR A 145 10.77 -5.31 -6.69
CA TYR A 145 9.35 -5.09 -6.39
C TYR A 145 8.56 -6.40 -6.26
N ASP A 146 9.00 -7.49 -6.90
CA ASP A 146 8.38 -8.82 -6.83
C ASP A 146 8.90 -9.69 -5.66
N TYR A 147 9.20 -9.04 -4.53
CA TYR A 147 9.67 -9.67 -3.29
C TYR A 147 8.79 -9.24 -2.11
N ILE A 148 8.28 -10.20 -1.34
CA ILE A 148 7.30 -9.95 -0.26
C ILE A 148 7.86 -9.11 0.89
N GLY A 149 9.19 -9.05 1.07
CA GLY A 149 9.80 -8.17 2.08
C GLY A 149 9.50 -6.69 1.82
N ASN A 150 9.18 -6.34 0.56
CA ASN A 150 8.76 -5.00 0.18
C ASN A 150 7.25 -4.74 0.35
N ASN A 151 6.46 -5.76 0.70
CA ASN A 151 5.02 -5.61 0.93
C ASN A 151 4.77 -4.89 2.28
N PRO A 152 4.09 -3.73 2.29
CA PRO A 152 3.87 -2.95 3.52
C PRO A 152 3.00 -3.68 4.56
N ALA A 153 2.32 -4.76 4.17
CA ALA A 153 1.47 -5.56 5.05
C ALA A 153 2.19 -6.74 5.72
N LYS A 154 3.54 -6.74 5.79
CA LYS A 154 4.36 -7.75 6.49
C LYS A 154 5.05 -7.26 7.78
N GLY A 155 4.86 -5.99 8.13
CA GLY A 155 5.45 -5.40 9.34
C GLY A 155 4.77 -5.83 10.65
N GLY A 156 5.15 -5.18 11.75
CA GLY A 156 4.50 -5.35 13.05
C GLY A 156 4.59 -4.07 13.87
N LEU A 157 3.59 -3.80 14.73
CA LEU A 157 3.43 -2.52 15.44
C LEU A 157 4.66 -2.12 16.27
N PHE A 158 5.31 -3.08 16.92
CA PHE A 158 6.50 -2.84 17.75
C PHE A 158 7.81 -3.19 17.06
N ARG A 159 7.76 -3.56 15.78
CA ARG A 159 8.94 -3.82 14.97
C ARG A 159 9.41 -2.47 14.39
N ALA A 160 10.14 -1.71 15.20
CA ALA A 160 10.63 -0.38 14.83
C ALA A 160 11.81 -0.44 13.85
N GLY A 161 12.13 0.72 13.25
CA GLY A 161 13.27 0.91 12.36
C GLY A 161 12.95 0.78 10.87
N SER A 162 13.99 0.88 10.04
CA SER A 162 13.89 0.69 8.59
C SER A 162 13.61 -0.77 8.21
N MET A 163 13.19 -0.99 6.96
CA MET A 163 13.05 -2.34 6.40
C MET A 163 14.37 -3.10 6.44
N ASP A 164 15.49 -2.42 6.16
CA ASP A 164 16.84 -2.99 6.19
C ASP A 164 17.25 -3.55 7.57
N ASN A 165 16.71 -3.01 8.67
CA ASN A 165 16.92 -3.57 10.02
C ASN A 165 16.25 -4.94 10.20
N GLY A 166 15.27 -5.25 9.35
CA GLY A 166 14.57 -6.52 9.32
C GLY A 166 15.36 -7.58 8.55
N ASP A 167 15.18 -7.62 7.24
CA ASP A 167 15.74 -8.68 6.39
C ASP A 167 17.17 -8.42 5.89
N GLY A 168 17.59 -7.15 5.83
CA GLY A 168 18.96 -6.74 5.49
C GLY A 168 19.01 -5.73 4.34
N ILE A 169 20.19 -5.21 4.06
CA ILE A 169 20.42 -4.34 2.89
C ILE A 169 20.53 -5.22 1.66
N ALA A 170 19.68 -4.99 0.64
CA ALA A 170 19.77 -5.72 -0.61
C ALA A 170 21.08 -5.38 -1.36
N VAL A 171 21.81 -6.42 -1.77
CA VAL A 171 23.12 -6.32 -2.43
C VAL A 171 22.99 -6.58 -3.93
N GLY A 172 22.33 -7.66 -4.31
CA GLY A 172 22.17 -8.06 -5.72
C GLY A 172 21.08 -9.09 -5.91
N TRP A 173 20.53 -9.16 -7.13
CA TRP A 173 19.56 -10.19 -7.50
C TRP A 173 20.28 -11.50 -7.82
N LEU A 174 19.86 -12.60 -7.20
CA LEU A 174 20.50 -13.91 -7.41
C LEU A 174 20.09 -14.56 -8.74
N GLY A 175 19.08 -14.02 -9.43
CA GLY A 175 18.47 -14.62 -10.61
C GLY A 175 17.18 -15.35 -10.29
N HIS A 176 16.42 -15.67 -11.35
CA HIS A 176 15.17 -16.38 -11.25
C HIS A 176 15.41 -17.89 -11.05
N PRO A 177 14.89 -18.50 -9.97
CA PRO A 177 15.03 -19.93 -9.73
C PRO A 177 13.97 -20.74 -10.49
N LEU A 178 14.41 -21.60 -11.40
CA LEU A 178 13.57 -22.57 -12.08
C LEU A 178 13.70 -23.94 -11.42
N PHE A 179 12.62 -24.47 -10.87
CA PHE A 179 12.62 -25.81 -10.26
C PHE A 179 12.14 -26.85 -11.27
N ARG A 180 12.79 -28.01 -11.31
CA ARG A 180 12.36 -29.15 -12.13
C ARG A 180 12.36 -30.43 -11.32
N ASP A 181 11.44 -31.34 -11.61
CA ASP A 181 11.51 -32.71 -11.07
C ASP A 181 12.45 -33.59 -11.91
N LYS A 182 12.61 -34.86 -11.49
CA LYS A 182 13.41 -35.85 -12.23
C LYS A 182 12.92 -36.16 -13.65
N GLU A 183 11.66 -35.83 -13.97
CA GLU A 183 11.07 -36.00 -15.30
C GLU A 183 11.30 -34.76 -16.17
N GLY A 184 11.92 -33.71 -15.62
CA GLY A 184 12.17 -32.44 -16.30
C GLY A 184 10.98 -31.49 -16.30
N ARG A 185 9.89 -31.80 -15.57
CA ARG A 185 8.70 -30.95 -15.49
C ARG A 185 9.00 -29.73 -14.62
N GLU A 186 8.63 -28.55 -15.11
CA GLU A 186 8.76 -27.31 -14.37
C GLU A 186 7.83 -27.29 -13.15
N LEU A 187 8.35 -26.78 -12.03
CA LEU A 187 7.63 -26.69 -10.76
C LEU A 187 7.66 -25.26 -10.23
N PHE A 188 6.53 -24.83 -9.67
CA PHE A 188 6.33 -23.50 -9.11
C PHE A 188 6.17 -23.58 -7.59
N VAL A 189 6.93 -22.78 -6.87
CA VAL A 189 6.76 -22.65 -5.43
C VAL A 189 5.53 -21.80 -5.13
N ARG A 190 4.61 -22.33 -4.32
CA ARG A 190 3.45 -21.55 -3.85
C ARG A 190 3.92 -20.38 -2.98
N ARG A 191 3.72 -19.15 -3.45
CA ARG A 191 4.10 -17.93 -2.73
C ARG A 191 3.32 -17.75 -1.43
N MET A 192 3.95 -17.11 -0.44
CA MET A 192 3.35 -16.77 0.85
C MET A 192 2.26 -15.69 0.69
N PRO A 193 1.00 -15.95 1.08
CA PRO A 193 -0.01 -14.89 1.14
C PRO A 193 0.27 -13.90 2.27
N THR A 194 -0.22 -12.66 2.15
CA THR A 194 0.05 -11.59 3.14
C THR A 194 -0.26 -11.97 4.59
N PHE A 195 -1.38 -12.66 4.83
CA PHE A 195 -1.84 -13.00 6.18
C PHE A 195 -0.89 -13.91 6.98
N PHE A 196 -0.06 -14.71 6.31
CA PHE A 196 0.71 -15.75 6.98
C PHE A 196 2.07 -15.22 7.47
N GLU A 197 2.39 -15.42 8.75
CA GLU A 197 3.75 -15.19 9.27
C GLU A 197 4.71 -16.34 8.90
N THR A 198 4.21 -17.56 8.90
CA THR A 198 4.92 -18.75 8.41
C THR A 198 4.02 -19.48 7.42
N PHE A 199 4.62 -20.08 6.39
CA PHE A 199 3.86 -20.76 5.34
C PHE A 199 4.68 -21.96 4.83
N PRO A 200 4.06 -23.10 4.48
CA PRO A 200 4.78 -24.29 4.07
C PRO A 200 5.40 -24.12 2.67
N VAL A 201 6.42 -24.94 2.39
CA VAL A 201 6.99 -25.04 1.05
C VAL A 201 6.27 -26.15 0.30
N VAL A 202 5.52 -25.76 -0.72
CA VAL A 202 4.79 -26.66 -1.63
C VAL A 202 5.12 -26.24 -3.06
N LEU A 203 5.48 -27.22 -3.88
CA LEU A 203 5.77 -27.06 -5.30
C LEU A 203 4.66 -27.74 -6.11
N VAL A 204 4.11 -26.99 -7.07
CA VAL A 204 3.05 -27.42 -7.97
C VAL A 204 3.54 -27.40 -9.42
N ASP A 205 2.93 -28.17 -10.30
CA ASP A 205 3.13 -28.00 -11.75
C ASP A 205 2.20 -26.92 -12.32
N ASP A 206 2.23 -26.73 -13.64
CA ASP A 206 1.40 -25.77 -14.38
C ASP A 206 -0.11 -25.97 -14.17
N ASP A 207 -0.56 -27.19 -13.88
CA ASP A 207 -1.95 -27.53 -13.62
C ASP A 207 -2.35 -27.32 -12.14
N GLY A 208 -1.41 -26.86 -11.30
CA GLY A 208 -1.62 -26.67 -9.87
C GLY A 208 -1.61 -27.97 -9.06
N ILE A 209 -1.15 -29.09 -9.63
CA ILE A 209 -1.05 -30.38 -8.94
C ILE A 209 0.22 -30.38 -8.10
N VAL A 210 0.10 -30.76 -6.82
CA VAL A 210 1.26 -30.86 -5.91
C VAL A 210 2.22 -31.96 -6.38
N ARG A 211 3.49 -31.59 -6.62
CA ARG A 211 4.54 -32.50 -7.07
C ARG A 211 5.68 -32.65 -6.08
N ALA A 212 5.97 -31.64 -5.26
CA ALA A 212 6.97 -31.75 -4.21
C ALA A 212 6.63 -30.87 -3.00
N ASP A 213 7.14 -31.23 -1.82
CA ASP A 213 7.01 -30.45 -0.60
C ASP A 213 8.22 -30.61 0.33
N VAL A 214 8.24 -29.79 1.40
CA VAL A 214 9.12 -30.02 2.55
C VAL A 214 8.26 -30.57 3.70
N PRO A 215 8.22 -31.89 3.89
CA PRO A 215 7.27 -32.52 4.81
C PRO A 215 7.63 -32.22 6.26
N PHE A 216 6.61 -31.93 7.07
CA PHE A 216 6.78 -31.75 8.52
C PHE A 216 7.09 -33.09 9.21
N ARG A 217 6.26 -34.11 8.98
CA ARG A 217 6.50 -35.50 9.42
C ARG A 217 7.05 -36.32 8.26
N ARG A 218 8.17 -37.02 8.50
CA ARG A 218 8.87 -37.76 7.43
C ARG A 218 8.45 -39.22 7.26
N ALA A 219 7.70 -39.78 8.23
CA ALA A 219 7.40 -41.22 8.29
C ALA A 219 6.64 -41.76 7.06
N GLU A 220 5.75 -40.95 6.48
CA GLU A 220 4.92 -41.32 5.31
C GLU A 220 5.07 -40.29 4.18
N SER A 221 6.23 -39.62 4.11
CA SER A 221 6.51 -38.67 3.05
C SER A 221 6.48 -39.36 1.68
N LYS A 222 5.79 -38.73 0.72
CA LYS A 222 5.71 -39.17 -0.68
C LYS A 222 6.23 -38.13 -1.67
N TYR A 223 6.32 -36.87 -1.23
CA TYR A 223 6.60 -35.71 -2.08
C TYR A 223 7.88 -34.99 -1.67
N SER A 224 8.75 -35.61 -0.87
CA SER A 224 9.97 -34.90 -0.45
C SER A 224 10.87 -34.61 -1.65
N VAL A 225 11.62 -33.51 -1.55
CA VAL A 225 12.62 -33.11 -2.55
C VAL A 225 13.57 -34.27 -2.91
N GLU A 226 13.96 -35.09 -1.93
CA GLU A 226 14.82 -36.26 -2.14
C GLU A 226 14.13 -37.38 -2.96
N GLN A 227 12.85 -37.67 -2.69
CA GLN A 227 12.10 -38.74 -3.35
C GLN A 227 11.72 -38.36 -4.79
N VAL A 228 11.36 -37.10 -4.99
CA VAL A 228 10.94 -36.55 -6.29
C VAL A 228 12.16 -36.23 -7.16
N GLY A 229 13.32 -35.95 -6.55
CA GLY A 229 14.55 -35.59 -7.26
C GLY A 229 14.49 -34.18 -7.83
N VAL A 230 14.00 -33.22 -7.04
CA VAL A 230 13.86 -31.82 -7.49
C VAL A 230 15.24 -31.15 -7.60
N THR A 231 15.47 -30.46 -8.70
CA THR A 231 16.63 -29.60 -8.94
C THR A 231 16.20 -28.15 -9.07
N VAL A 232 17.14 -27.22 -8.93
CA VAL A 232 16.93 -25.79 -9.22
C VAL A 232 18.05 -25.29 -10.15
N GLU A 233 17.68 -24.49 -11.14
CA GLU A 233 18.59 -23.81 -12.07
C GLU A 233 18.26 -22.32 -12.08
N PHE A 234 19.27 -21.47 -12.08
CA PHE A 234 19.10 -20.01 -12.04
C PHE A 234 19.30 -19.37 -13.42
N TYR A 235 18.45 -18.39 -13.74
CA TYR A 235 18.56 -17.58 -14.96
C TYR A 235 18.58 -16.09 -14.63
N GLY A 236 19.50 -15.35 -15.24
CA GLY A 236 19.78 -13.96 -14.89
C GLY A 236 20.45 -13.82 -13.52
N GLY A 237 20.74 -12.58 -13.12
CA GLY A 237 21.36 -12.25 -11.84
C GLY A 237 22.72 -12.93 -11.60
N GLU A 238 23.12 -12.99 -10.34
CA GLU A 238 24.44 -13.48 -9.92
C GLU A 238 24.66 -14.98 -10.17
N LEU A 239 23.62 -15.80 -10.01
CA LEU A 239 23.72 -17.26 -10.14
C LEU A 239 23.35 -17.77 -11.54
N ASN A 240 23.37 -16.91 -12.55
CA ASN A 240 22.98 -17.27 -13.91
C ASN A 240 23.71 -18.53 -14.42
N GLY A 241 22.94 -19.52 -14.89
CA GLY A 241 23.44 -20.80 -15.41
C GLY A 241 23.92 -21.78 -14.34
N VAL A 242 23.78 -21.45 -13.05
CA VAL A 242 24.14 -22.35 -11.95
C VAL A 242 22.96 -23.27 -11.63
N SER A 243 23.25 -24.57 -11.50
CA SER A 243 22.27 -25.59 -11.10
C SER A 243 22.68 -26.31 -9.82
N TYR A 244 21.70 -26.61 -8.98
CA TYR A 244 21.87 -27.38 -7.75
C TYR A 244 20.91 -28.57 -7.74
N SER A 245 21.45 -29.73 -7.34
CA SER A 245 20.70 -30.97 -7.15
C SER A 245 20.76 -31.50 -5.72
N ASP A 246 21.61 -30.94 -4.86
CA ASP A 246 21.68 -31.35 -3.48
C ASP A 246 20.40 -30.91 -2.73
N PRO A 247 19.68 -31.85 -2.08
CA PRO A 247 18.37 -31.54 -1.49
C PRO A 247 18.41 -30.41 -0.45
N ALA A 248 19.53 -30.25 0.26
CA ALA A 248 19.68 -29.20 1.26
C ALA A 248 19.61 -27.79 0.64
N THR A 249 20.34 -27.56 -0.44
CA THR A 249 20.38 -26.29 -1.17
C THR A 249 19.11 -26.06 -1.96
N VAL A 250 18.55 -27.08 -2.61
CA VAL A 250 17.25 -26.98 -3.30
C VAL A 250 16.16 -26.54 -2.32
N LYS A 251 16.08 -27.16 -1.14
CA LYS A 251 15.13 -26.75 -0.09
C LYS A 251 15.41 -25.34 0.44
N LYS A 252 16.67 -24.91 0.51
CA LYS A 252 17.05 -23.55 0.89
C LYS A 252 16.46 -22.54 -0.09
N TYR A 253 16.68 -22.73 -1.39
CA TYR A 253 16.15 -21.81 -2.40
C TYR A 253 14.63 -21.90 -2.55
N ALA A 254 14.01 -23.07 -2.40
CA ALA A 254 12.56 -23.19 -2.39
C ALA A 254 11.91 -22.38 -1.25
N ARG A 255 12.49 -22.39 -0.04
CA ARG A 255 12.03 -21.52 1.07
C ARG A 255 12.16 -20.03 0.76
N ARG A 256 13.16 -19.63 -0.04
CA ARG A 256 13.34 -18.23 -0.44
C ARG A 256 12.39 -17.83 -1.56
N ALA A 257 12.21 -18.69 -2.57
CA ALA A 257 11.28 -18.48 -3.68
C ALA A 257 9.82 -18.36 -3.24
N GLN A 258 9.48 -18.94 -2.08
CA GLN A 258 8.19 -18.73 -1.42
C GLN A 258 7.90 -17.24 -1.11
N LEU A 259 8.96 -16.43 -0.96
CA LEU A 259 8.90 -15.00 -0.69
C LEU A 259 8.92 -14.14 -1.97
N GLY A 260 8.94 -14.75 -3.16
CA GLY A 260 9.09 -14.05 -4.44
C GLY A 260 10.50 -14.18 -5.01
N GLU A 261 10.97 -13.15 -5.71
CA GLU A 261 12.33 -13.08 -6.25
C GLU A 261 13.40 -13.09 -5.15
N ILE A 262 14.59 -13.61 -5.48
CA ILE A 262 15.63 -13.93 -4.50
C ILE A 262 16.79 -12.93 -4.58
N PHE A 263 17.13 -12.30 -3.46
CA PHE A 263 18.21 -11.31 -3.35
C PHE A 263 19.32 -11.76 -2.39
N GLU A 264 20.54 -11.32 -2.59
CA GLU A 264 21.54 -11.30 -1.53
C GLU A 264 21.25 -10.16 -0.56
N LEU A 265 21.31 -10.42 0.75
CA LEU A 265 21.03 -9.44 1.79
C LEU A 265 22.20 -9.35 2.77
N ASP A 266 22.81 -8.17 2.90
CA ASP A 266 23.76 -7.86 3.96
C ASP A 266 23.02 -7.57 5.27
N ARG A 267 23.14 -8.51 6.20
CA ARG A 267 22.59 -8.41 7.56
C ARG A 267 23.62 -7.98 8.59
N ALA A 268 24.90 -8.01 8.26
CA ALA A 268 25.98 -7.74 9.20
C ALA A 268 26.07 -6.24 9.50
N THR A 269 25.92 -5.39 8.49
CA THR A 269 26.04 -3.92 8.63
C THR A 269 25.08 -3.35 9.67
N LEU A 270 23.81 -3.75 9.64
CA LEU A 270 22.78 -3.25 10.56
C LEU A 270 22.44 -4.21 11.70
N LYS A 271 23.10 -5.37 11.77
CA LYS A 271 22.75 -6.48 12.68
C LYS A 271 21.28 -6.88 12.53
N SER A 272 20.82 -6.98 11.28
CA SER A 272 19.41 -7.15 10.94
C SER A 272 18.84 -8.45 11.53
N ASP A 273 17.67 -8.37 12.15
CA ASP A 273 17.13 -9.44 13.00
C ASP A 273 16.47 -10.59 12.24
N GLY A 274 16.22 -10.41 10.95
CA GLY A 274 15.60 -11.38 10.05
C GLY A 274 14.07 -11.36 10.11
N VAL A 275 13.46 -10.29 10.64
CA VAL A 275 12.01 -10.15 10.78
C VAL A 275 11.50 -8.92 10.02
N PHE A 276 10.51 -9.12 9.15
CA PHE A 276 10.00 -8.04 8.30
C PHE A 276 9.47 -6.82 9.08
N ARG A 277 9.69 -5.64 8.48
CA ARG A 277 9.14 -4.34 8.90
C ARG A 277 8.15 -3.81 7.86
N SER A 278 7.39 -2.78 8.24
CA SER A 278 6.54 -2.03 7.31
C SER A 278 7.33 -0.90 6.65
N SER A 279 6.91 -0.49 5.46
CA SER A 279 7.42 0.71 4.79
C SER A 279 6.78 2.00 5.32
N PRO A 280 7.27 3.19 4.91
CA PRO A 280 6.62 4.47 5.19
C PRO A 280 5.14 4.50 4.77
N ARG A 281 4.75 3.80 3.69
CA ARG A 281 3.35 3.67 3.26
C ARG A 281 2.47 3.12 4.37
N GLY A 282 2.89 2.04 5.02
CA GLY A 282 2.14 1.42 6.11
C GLY A 282 2.10 2.30 7.37
N TRP A 283 3.22 2.90 7.76
CA TRP A 283 3.29 3.80 8.92
C TRP A 283 2.43 5.06 8.73
N PHE A 284 2.49 5.68 7.55
CA PHE A 284 1.66 6.84 7.21
C PHE A 284 0.17 6.48 7.30
N THR A 285 -0.22 5.36 6.69
CA THR A 285 -1.61 4.89 6.68
C THR A 285 -2.12 4.66 8.10
N PHE A 286 -1.35 3.95 8.93
CA PHE A 286 -1.71 3.67 10.32
C PHE A 286 -1.90 4.95 11.14
N GLY A 287 -0.95 5.89 11.07
CA GLY A 287 -1.02 7.15 11.80
C GLY A 287 -2.24 7.99 11.41
N HIS A 288 -2.46 8.19 10.11
CA HIS A 288 -3.56 9.03 9.63
C HIS A 288 -4.93 8.40 9.87
N ALA A 289 -5.07 7.08 9.70
CA ALA A 289 -6.33 6.40 10.02
C ALA A 289 -6.68 6.51 11.51
N THR A 290 -5.68 6.35 12.39
CA THR A 290 -5.86 6.47 13.84
C THR A 290 -6.22 7.89 14.25
N PHE A 291 -5.48 8.90 13.78
CA PHE A 291 -5.77 10.30 14.10
C PHE A 291 -7.12 10.76 13.52
N ALA A 292 -7.49 10.31 12.33
CA ALA A 292 -8.78 10.63 11.74
C ALA A 292 -9.95 10.13 12.61
N LEU A 293 -9.82 8.93 13.20
CA LEU A 293 -10.81 8.38 14.13
C LEU A 293 -10.88 9.18 15.44
N LEU A 294 -9.73 9.59 16.00
CA LEU A 294 -9.70 10.43 17.19
C LEU A 294 -10.31 11.82 16.94
N PHE A 295 -10.03 12.40 15.77
CA PHE A 295 -10.59 13.70 15.37
C PHE A 295 -12.09 13.63 15.14
N PHE A 296 -12.62 12.50 14.66
CA PHE A 296 -14.07 12.30 14.59
C PHE A 296 -14.72 12.40 15.97
N PHE A 297 -14.14 11.76 16.99
CA PHE A 297 -14.65 11.90 18.36
C PHE A 297 -14.56 13.35 18.86
N GLY A 298 -13.42 14.01 18.65
CA GLY A 298 -13.26 15.43 19.00
C GLY A 298 -14.27 16.34 18.31
N HIS A 299 -14.61 16.07 17.04
CA HIS A 299 -15.64 16.80 16.31
C HIS A 299 -17.01 16.66 16.95
N ILE A 300 -17.44 15.44 17.28
CA ILE A 300 -18.73 15.19 17.94
C ILE A 300 -18.77 15.87 19.32
N TRP A 301 -17.71 15.72 20.11
CA TRP A 301 -17.59 16.33 21.43
C TRP A 301 -17.74 17.85 21.37
N HIS A 302 -16.93 18.52 20.52
CA HIS A 302 -16.96 19.97 20.41
C HIS A 302 -18.22 20.50 19.70
N GLY A 303 -18.78 19.76 18.75
CA GLY A 303 -20.07 20.08 18.14
C GLY A 303 -21.20 20.10 19.16
N ALA A 304 -21.31 19.04 19.97
CA ALA A 304 -22.28 18.97 21.06
C ALA A 304 -22.06 20.09 22.09
N ARG A 305 -20.80 20.32 22.51
CA ARG A 305 -20.45 21.37 23.47
C ARG A 305 -20.84 22.78 23.01
N THR A 306 -20.81 23.01 21.70
CA THR A 306 -21.12 24.30 21.07
C THR A 306 -22.62 24.52 20.98
N LEU A 307 -23.37 23.51 20.48
CA LEU A 307 -24.81 23.59 20.32
C LEU A 307 -25.56 23.60 21.65
N PHE A 308 -25.13 22.79 22.61
CA PHE A 308 -25.73 22.64 23.94
C PHE A 308 -24.95 23.41 25.01
N ARG A 309 -24.47 24.61 24.66
CA ARG A 309 -23.63 25.43 25.54
C ARG A 309 -24.39 25.89 26.78
N ASP A 310 -25.66 26.24 26.60
CA ASP A 310 -26.61 26.70 27.62
C ASP A 310 -26.84 25.65 28.73
N VAL A 311 -26.96 24.37 28.36
CA VAL A 311 -27.19 23.26 29.31
C VAL A 311 -25.91 22.54 29.75
N PHE A 312 -24.72 23.05 29.39
CA PHE A 312 -23.46 22.37 29.69
C PHE A 312 -23.17 22.21 31.19
N ALA A 313 -23.64 23.15 32.01
CA ALA A 313 -23.48 23.12 33.47
C ALA A 313 -24.62 22.37 34.19
N GLY A 314 -25.57 21.81 33.46
CA GLY A 314 -26.81 21.24 33.99
C GLY A 314 -28.04 21.78 33.26
N ILE A 315 -29.15 21.06 33.35
CA ILE A 315 -30.45 21.52 32.87
C ILE A 315 -31.08 22.51 33.86
N ASP A 316 -32.10 23.23 33.40
CA ASP A 316 -32.94 24.04 34.28
C ASP A 316 -33.57 23.17 35.39
N PRO A 317 -33.41 23.51 36.68
CA PRO A 317 -34.05 22.79 37.78
C PRO A 317 -35.58 22.73 37.69
N ASP A 318 -36.22 23.64 36.95
CA ASP A 318 -37.69 23.77 36.87
C ASP A 318 -38.29 23.23 35.54
N LEU A 319 -37.61 22.32 34.84
CA LEU A 319 -37.94 21.82 33.47
C LEU A 319 -39.12 20.82 33.39
N ASP A 320 -40.13 20.88 34.27
CA ASP A 320 -41.06 19.76 34.42
C ASP A 320 -42.12 19.65 33.30
N VAL A 321 -42.80 20.74 32.95
CA VAL A 321 -43.99 20.67 32.07
C VAL A 321 -43.64 20.48 30.59
N GLN A 322 -42.42 20.82 30.17
CA GLN A 322 -42.00 20.78 28.75
C GLN A 322 -41.68 19.39 28.21
N VAL A 323 -41.49 18.40 29.09
CA VAL A 323 -41.12 17.02 28.73
C VAL A 323 -42.29 16.02 28.82
N GLU A 324 -43.46 16.48 29.25
CA GLU A 324 -44.67 15.65 29.31
C GLU A 324 -45.26 15.36 27.92
N PHE A 325 -45.71 14.13 27.72
CA PHE A 325 -46.30 13.69 26.45
C PHE A 325 -47.62 14.42 26.18
N GLY A 326 -47.70 15.09 25.03
CA GLY A 326 -48.95 15.66 24.53
C GLY A 326 -49.37 16.99 25.15
N THR A 327 -48.54 17.61 25.99
CA THR A 327 -48.82 18.92 26.59
C THR A 327 -48.78 20.07 25.56
N PHE A 328 -47.91 19.96 24.56
CA PHE A 328 -47.74 20.95 23.49
C PHE A 328 -48.00 20.32 22.11
N GLN A 329 -48.32 21.15 21.11
CA GLN A 329 -48.43 20.71 19.71
C GLN A 329 -47.06 20.54 19.06
N LYS A 330 -46.04 21.26 19.54
CA LYS A 330 -44.64 21.18 19.10
C LYS A 330 -43.71 21.05 20.31
N VAL A 331 -42.80 20.08 20.27
CA VAL A 331 -41.83 19.83 21.36
C VAL A 331 -40.88 21.04 21.50
N GLY A 332 -40.63 21.47 22.74
CA GLY A 332 -39.73 22.58 23.06
C GLY A 332 -40.27 23.98 22.74
N ASP A 333 -41.57 24.13 22.46
CA ASP A 333 -42.19 25.42 22.12
C ASP A 333 -43.41 25.73 23.02
N PRO A 334 -43.21 26.52 24.09
CA PRO A 334 -44.27 26.87 25.04
C PRO A 334 -45.46 27.62 24.43
N THR A 335 -45.30 28.23 23.26
CA THR A 335 -46.37 28.97 22.58
C THR A 335 -47.44 28.08 21.96
N THR A 336 -47.20 26.75 21.95
CA THR A 336 -48.04 25.76 21.27
C THR A 336 -48.82 24.85 22.22
N LYS A 337 -49.15 25.32 23.43
CA LYS A 337 -49.85 24.51 24.44
C LYS A 337 -51.19 24.01 23.90
N ARG A 338 -51.47 22.70 24.05
CA ARG A 338 -52.78 22.15 23.64
C ARG A 338 -53.88 22.74 24.52
N GLN A 339 -54.99 23.16 23.89
CA GLN A 339 -56.20 23.50 24.62
C GLN A 339 -56.85 22.21 25.12
N ALA A 340 -57.33 22.22 26.36
CA ALA A 340 -58.14 21.13 26.89
C ALA A 340 -59.42 21.01 26.04
N VAL A 341 -59.71 19.79 25.57
CA VAL A 341 -60.99 19.45 24.94
C VAL A 341 -62.04 19.23 26.02
#